data_AF-A0A932T6M7-F1
#
_entry.id   AF-A0A932T6M7-F1
#
_cell.length_a   1.000
_cell.length_b   1.000
_cell.length_c   1.000
_cell.angle_alpha   90.00
_cell.angle_beta   90.00
_cell.angle_gamma   90.00
#
_symmetry.space_group_name_H-M   'P 1'
#
loop_
_entity.id
_entity.type
_entity.pdbx_description
1 polymer ?
#
loop_
_entity_poly.entity_id
_entity_poly.type
_entity_poly.pdbx_seq_one_letter_code
_entity_poly.pdbx_strand_id
1 'polypeptide(L)' 'NAIIWAARKGISIEGGTIYVTLEPCSECSKNLIASGIKKIVYKKSYEHTDSKIISKFLSDNGVLIEQLKDNK' A
#
# COMPACT_ATOMS: atom_id res chain seq x y z
N ASN A 1 -4.51 -9.15 2.51
CA ASN A 1 -5.85 -9.58 2.96
C ASN A 1 -6.99 -8.65 2.56
N ALA A 2 -6.93 -7.34 2.81
CA ALA A 2 -8.02 -6.40 2.48
C ALA A 2 -8.50 -6.48 1.02
N ILE A 3 -7.55 -6.56 0.07
CA ILE A 3 -7.82 -6.71 -1.37
C ILE A 3 -8.67 -7.96 -1.67
N ILE A 4 -8.28 -9.12 -1.11
CA ILE A 4 -8.96 -10.39 -1.36
C ILE A 4 -10.39 -10.32 -0.82
N TRP A 5 -10.60 -9.68 0.32
CA TRP A 5 -11.94 -9.50 0.88
C TRP A 5 -12.80 -8.61 -0.02
N ALA A 6 -12.26 -7.48 -0.50
CA ALA A 6 -12.96 -6.61 -1.45
C ALA A 6 -13.33 -7.33 -2.75
N ALA A 7 -12.38 -8.09 -3.32
CA ALA A 7 -12.61 -8.91 -4.50
C ALA A 7 -13.72 -9.96 -4.27
N ARG A 8 -13.69 -10.66 -3.13
CA ARG A 8 -14.74 -11.63 -2.75
C ARG A 8 -16.12 -10.99 -2.57
N LYS A 9 -16.17 -9.72 -2.17
CA LYS A 9 -17.41 -8.95 -2.02
C LYS A 9 -17.83 -8.23 -3.30
N GLY A 10 -17.03 -8.28 -4.37
CA GLY A 10 -17.27 -7.53 -5.60
C GLY A 10 -17.20 -6.02 -5.41
N ILE A 11 -16.46 -5.54 -4.40
CA ILE A 11 -16.31 -4.12 -4.12
C ILE A 11 -15.15 -3.59 -4.96
N SER A 12 -15.44 -2.62 -5.83
CA SER A 12 -14.39 -1.93 -6.57
C SER A 12 -13.56 -1.08 -5.60
N ILE A 13 -12.24 -1.28 -5.64
CA ILE A 13 -11.24 -0.52 -4.86
C ILE A 13 -10.32 0.30 -5.77
N GLU A 14 -10.71 0.46 -7.04
CA GLU A 14 -10.00 1.28 -8.01
C GLU A 14 -10.00 2.75 -7.59
N GLY A 15 -8.84 3.40 -7.65
CA GLY A 15 -8.65 4.76 -7.14
C GLY A 15 -8.64 4.87 -5.61
N GLY A 16 -8.78 3.75 -4.89
CA GLY A 16 -8.89 3.73 -3.44
C GLY A 16 -7.61 4.13 -2.71
N THR A 17 -7.77 4.47 -1.43
CA THR A 17 -6.67 4.68 -0.48
C THR A 17 -6.66 3.57 0.55
N ILE A 18 -5.51 2.93 0.77
CA ILE A 18 -5.35 1.92 1.81
C ILE A 18 -4.57 2.51 3.00
N TYR A 19 -5.05 2.21 4.21
CA TYR A 19 -4.36 2.53 5.45
C TYR A 19 -3.88 1.23 6.09
N VAL A 20 -2.59 1.15 6.36
CA VAL A 20 -1.95 -0.01 6.97
C VAL A 20 -1.09 0.41 8.14
N THR A 21 -1.02 -0.42 9.19
CA THR A 21 -0.20 -0.09 10.35
C THR A 21 1.29 -0.30 10.06
N LEU A 22 1.59 -1.30 9.22
CA LEU A 22 2.93 -1.69 8.80
C LEU A 22 3.12 -1.42 7.31
N GLU A 23 4.35 -1.20 6.90
CA GLU A 23 4.69 -1.05 5.49
C GLU A 23 4.34 -2.32 4.66
N PRO A 24 3.78 -2.17 3.44
CA PRO A 24 3.53 -3.31 2.58
C PRO A 24 4.83 -3.93 2.04
N CYS A 25 4.92 -5.26 2.04
CA CYS A 25 6.02 -5.97 1.38
C CYS A 25 5.91 -5.91 -0.16
N SER A 26 6.90 -6.45 -0.87
CA SER A 26 6.98 -6.45 -2.34
C SER A 26 5.77 -7.11 -3.01
N GLU A 27 5.29 -8.23 -2.45
CA GLU A 27 4.12 -8.93 -2.97
C GLU A 27 2.83 -8.13 -2.70
N CYS A 28 2.68 -7.57 -1.49
CA CYS A 28 1.54 -6.72 -1.18
C CYS A 28 1.48 -5.50 -2.10
N SER A 29 2.61 -4.89 -2.40
CA SER A 29 2.70 -3.70 -3.26
C SER A 29 2.30 -3.99 -4.71
N LYS A 30 2.74 -5.12 -5.27
CA LYS A 30 2.29 -5.58 -6.60
C LYS A 30 0.78 -5.77 -6.63
N ASN A 31 0.22 -6.44 -5.62
CA ASN A 31 -1.23 -6.66 -5.54
C ASN A 31 -1.99 -5.35 -5.38
N LEU A 32 -1.47 -4.38 -4.63
CA LEU A 32 -2.07 -3.06 -4.45
C LEU A 32 -2.16 -2.30 -5.77
N ILE A 33 -1.07 -2.27 -6.54
CA ILE A 33 -1.03 -1.64 -7.88
C ILE A 33 -2.02 -2.35 -8.81
N ALA A 34 -1.99 -3.68 -8.86
CA ALA A 34 -2.89 -4.48 -9.71
C ALA A 34 -4.37 -4.31 -9.33
N SER A 35 -4.66 -3.96 -8.08
CA SER A 35 -6.02 -3.68 -7.61
C SER A 35 -6.51 -2.26 -7.94
N GLY A 36 -5.64 -1.42 -8.52
CA GLY A 36 -5.98 -0.03 -8.85
C GLY A 36 -5.89 0.95 -7.69
N ILE A 37 -5.25 0.59 -6.57
CA ILE A 37 -5.05 1.51 -5.44
C ILE A 37 -4.13 2.66 -5.86
N LYS A 38 -4.53 3.89 -5.58
CA LYS A 38 -3.75 5.10 -5.92
C LYS A 38 -2.93 5.63 -4.76
N LYS A 39 -3.27 5.25 -3.52
CA LYS A 39 -2.64 5.80 -2.33
C LYS A 39 -2.49 4.78 -1.22
N ILE A 40 -1.31 4.74 -0.61
CA ILE A 40 -0.93 3.83 0.48
C ILE A 40 -0.43 4.68 1.63
N VAL A 41 -1.08 4.55 2.78
CA VAL A 41 -0.72 5.26 3.99
C VAL A 41 -0.30 4.24 5.04
N TYR A 42 0.90 4.39 5.60
CA TYR A 42 1.45 3.43 6.56
C TYR A 42 1.95 4.12 7.85
N LYS A 43 1.80 3.47 9.00
CA LYS A 43 2.16 4.06 10.31
C LYS A 43 3.60 3.77 10.75
N LYS A 44 4.02 2.51 10.68
CA LYS A 44 5.38 2.07 11.06
C LYS A 44 6.13 1.59 9.83
N SER A 45 7.33 2.14 9.63
CA SER A 45 8.30 1.60 8.68
C SER A 45 8.81 0.27 9.24
N TYR A 46 8.86 -0.77 8.40
CA TYR A 46 9.37 -2.07 8.80
C TYR A 46 10.88 -2.09 8.56
N GLU A 47 11.70 -2.12 9.63
CA GLU A 47 13.17 -1.99 9.54
C GLU A 47 13.88 -3.11 8.75
N HIS A 48 13.19 -4.22 8.45
CA HIS A 48 13.78 -5.41 7.82
C HIS A 48 13.33 -5.66 6.38
N THR A 49 12.64 -4.72 5.73
CA THR A 49 12.22 -4.87 4.33
C THR A 49 12.61 -3.60 3.60
N ASP A 50 13.11 -3.73 2.37
CA ASP A 50 13.61 -2.66 1.52
C ASP A 50 12.54 -1.58 1.21
N SER A 51 12.19 -0.75 2.20
CA SER A 51 11.23 0.36 2.08
C SER A 51 11.57 1.28 0.90
N LYS A 52 12.86 1.42 0.61
CA LYS A 52 13.37 2.17 -0.54
C LYS A 52 12.95 1.58 -1.88
N ILE A 53 12.99 0.25 -2.02
CA ILE A 53 12.59 -0.45 -3.24
C ILE A 53 11.07 -0.34 -3.42
N ILE A 54 10.31 -0.54 -2.35
CA ILE A 54 8.84 -0.43 -2.37
C ILE A 54 8.39 0.97 -2.74
N SER A 55 8.91 2.00 -2.06
CA SER A 55 8.58 3.39 -2.33
C SER A 55 8.89 3.77 -3.79
N LYS A 56 10.05 3.33 -4.30
CA LYS A 56 10.43 3.58 -5.70
C LYS A 56 9.52 2.84 -6.69
N PHE A 57 9.18 1.59 -6.41
CA PHE A 57 8.28 0.78 -7.25
C PHE A 57 6.87 1.38 -7.31
N LEU A 58 6.36 1.86 -6.19
CA LEU A 58 5.05 2.51 -6.11
C LEU A 58 5.06 3.84 -6.89
N SER A 59 6.11 4.64 -6.71
CA SER A 59 6.26 5.92 -7.42
C SER A 59 6.36 5.72 -8.94
N ASP A 60 7.06 4.69 -9.40
CA ASP A 60 7.17 4.34 -10.82
C ASP A 60 5.82 3.98 -11.45
N ASN A 61 4.94 3.34 -10.66
CA ASN A 61 3.59 2.97 -11.08
C ASN A 61 2.54 4.07 -10.80
N GLY A 62 2.95 5.26 -10.37
CA GLY A 62 2.05 6.39 -10.08
C GLY A 62 1.14 6.17 -8.87
N VAL A 63 1.61 5.41 -7.87
CA VAL A 63 0.93 5.21 -6.58
C VAL A 63 1.61 6.07 -5.52
N LEU A 64 0.81 6.85 -4.79
CA LEU A 64 1.28 7.71 -3.71
C LEU A 64 1.51 6.90 -2.44
N ILE A 65 2.65 7.08 -1.80
CA ILE A 65 2.97 6.45 -0.51
C ILE A 65 3.24 7.53 0.54
N GLU A 66 2.52 7.48 1.66
CA GLU A 66 2.67 8.43 2.77
C GLU A 66 2.89 7.71 4.09
N GLN A 67 3.89 8.17 4.85
CA GLN A 67 4.13 7.70 6.20
C GLN A 67 3.40 8.59 7.21
N LEU A 68 2.47 8.02 7.98
CA LEU A 68 1.88 8.67 9.14
C LEU A 68 2.91 8.73 10.25
N LYS A 69 3.52 9.91 10.45
CA LYS A 69 4.24 10.23 11.68
C LYS A 69 3.20 10.44 12.78
N ASP A 70 3.16 9.53 13.74
CA ASP A 70 2.41 9.71 14.98
C ASP A 70 3.10 10.86 15.74
N ASN A 71 2.65 12.09 15.51
CA ASN A 71 3.02 13.23 16.34
C ASN A 71 2.31 13.03 17.67
N LYS A 72 3.06 12.47 18.63
CA LYS A 72 2.66 12.41 20.03
C LYS A 72 3.07 13.71 20.73
#